data_AF-A0A9W7FXA1-F1
#
_entry.id   AF-A0A9W7FXA1-F1
#
_cell.length_a   1.000
_cell.length_b   1.000
_cell.length_c   1.000
_cell.angle_alpha   90.00
_cell.angle_beta   90.00
_cell.angle_gamma   90.00
#
_symmetry.space_group_name_H-M   'P 1'
#
loop_
_entity.id
_entity.type
_entity.pdbx_description
1 polymer ?
#
loop_
_entity_poly.entity_id
_entity_poly.type
_entity_poly.pdbx_seq_one_letter_code
_entity_poly.pdbx_strand_id
1 'polypeptide(L)'
;MFHLSSLLFSLLVLPLALGYAPRDSVAVGSQFISSSTGLPETLTGANVVMKGKPWIPSTNGTSPCPPLGEDGLCDTFNEADARYFQGRGWNLIRLGVIWAGGQPTLSHSKEGRLDEDFEKRLKDLLDLAHQHDLRVVLDLHQDAIGTSVCGEGLPVWYFSEHLPHLMGKPVVGIKSTLTGDCSVTDFDGWAKFSGDPEYNVKNECCVQYNNPGGGWGKKLDPSVGVQAAMAHLIGTEVGRSSYAAYVGLLAAAVADHPAAVGIELMNEPPILNFRAEEHKLYDLYEECYAAVRSVSDELAVGVADAGQVPRYAGDEHLSSSNKKWLESATHLMYTFHWYGGGFPEFPASLDNAAKRAAYMGAVPVLTEFHWDADKADQATEAGVMWTYYQYNGFCNVPAAYSADPDNGCLAGEDCEFGACIT
;
A
#
# COMPACT_ATOMS: atom_id res chain seq x y z
N MET A 1 68.29 -18.66 -32.18
CA MET A 1 67.53 -17.87 -31.19
C MET A 1 66.06 -18.04 -31.53
N PHE A 2 65.27 -18.49 -30.56
CA PHE A 2 63.87 -18.92 -30.72
C PHE A 2 62.93 -17.75 -31.02
N HIS A 3 62.06 -17.91 -32.02
CA HIS A 3 60.87 -17.07 -32.19
C HIS A 3 59.71 -17.68 -31.39
N LEU A 4 59.28 -17.00 -30.33
CA LEU A 4 57.99 -17.27 -29.68
C LEU A 4 56.94 -16.37 -30.32
N SER A 5 55.94 -16.99 -30.95
CA SER A 5 54.68 -16.34 -31.32
C SER A 5 53.75 -16.35 -30.11
N SER A 6 53.42 -15.18 -29.57
CA SER A 6 52.43 -15.02 -28.51
C SER A 6 51.02 -15.09 -29.10
N LEU A 7 50.32 -16.20 -28.84
CA LEU A 7 48.87 -16.30 -29.00
C LEU A 7 48.20 -15.59 -27.81
N LEU A 8 47.58 -14.43 -28.06
CA LEU A 8 46.64 -13.81 -27.12
C LEU A 8 45.31 -14.60 -27.17
N PHE A 9 45.03 -15.34 -26.11
CA PHE A 9 43.69 -15.84 -25.83
C PHE A 9 42.84 -14.69 -25.28
N SER A 10 41.96 -14.12 -26.10
CA SER A 10 40.86 -13.30 -25.61
C SER A 10 39.85 -14.22 -24.91
N LEU A 11 39.87 -14.23 -23.58
CA LEU A 11 38.76 -14.74 -22.78
C LEU A 11 37.55 -13.84 -23.05
N LEU A 12 36.57 -14.35 -23.80
CA LEU A 12 35.22 -13.81 -23.81
C LEU A 12 34.66 -13.99 -22.39
N VAL A 13 34.60 -12.90 -21.62
CA VAL A 13 33.74 -12.85 -20.43
C VAL A 13 32.32 -12.67 -20.97
N LEU A 14 31.58 -13.77 -21.12
CA LEU A 14 30.13 -13.69 -21.24
C LEU A 14 29.60 -13.12 -19.92
N PRO A 15 28.78 -12.06 -19.92
CA PRO A 15 28.05 -11.68 -18.73
C PRO A 15 27.11 -12.85 -18.41
N LEU A 16 27.29 -13.48 -17.24
CA LEU A 16 26.19 -14.23 -16.66
C LEU A 16 25.10 -13.19 -16.40
N ALA A 17 24.08 -13.16 -17.26
CA ALA A 17 22.78 -12.68 -16.83
C ALA A 17 22.39 -13.59 -15.67
N LEU A 18 22.53 -13.09 -14.43
CA LEU A 18 21.84 -13.64 -13.28
C LEU A 18 20.36 -13.44 -13.58
N GLY A 19 19.76 -14.36 -14.33
CA GLY A 19 18.33 -14.39 -14.54
C GLY A 19 17.69 -14.72 -13.20
N TYR A 20 16.97 -13.76 -12.63
CA TYR A 20 16.10 -14.05 -11.49
C TYR A 20 15.10 -15.14 -11.87
N ALA A 21 14.63 -15.90 -10.88
CA ALA A 21 13.53 -16.81 -11.10
C ALA A 21 12.32 -16.01 -11.62
N PRO A 22 11.57 -16.53 -12.60
CA PRO A 22 10.37 -15.85 -13.08
C PRO A 22 9.38 -15.70 -11.91
N ARG A 23 8.60 -14.62 -11.93
CA ARG A 23 7.53 -14.40 -10.94
C ARG A 23 6.51 -15.54 -11.01
N ASP A 24 5.88 -15.90 -9.89
CA ASP A 24 4.94 -17.02 -9.83
C ASP A 24 3.72 -16.80 -10.73
N SER A 25 3.29 -15.54 -10.86
CA SER A 25 2.26 -15.10 -11.81
C SER A 25 2.62 -13.73 -12.39
N VAL A 26 2.23 -13.49 -13.65
CA VAL A 26 2.52 -12.24 -14.38
C VAL A 26 1.24 -11.64 -14.95
N ALA A 27 1.03 -10.34 -14.76
CA ALA A 27 -0.12 -9.62 -15.32
C ALA A 27 0.02 -9.45 -16.84
N VAL A 28 -0.85 -10.05 -17.65
CA VAL A 28 -0.85 -9.93 -19.11
C VAL A 28 -2.25 -9.58 -19.60
N GLY A 29 -2.39 -8.38 -20.17
CA GLY A 29 -3.70 -7.85 -20.54
C GLY A 29 -4.61 -7.76 -19.32
N SER A 30 -5.75 -8.46 -19.35
CA SER A 30 -6.76 -8.40 -18.29
C SER A 30 -6.68 -9.54 -17.27
N GLN A 31 -5.61 -10.34 -17.26
CA GLN A 31 -5.48 -11.51 -16.38
C GLN A 31 -4.06 -11.65 -15.83
N PHE A 32 -3.91 -12.28 -14.67
CA PHE A 32 -2.63 -12.88 -14.31
C PHE A 32 -2.52 -14.25 -14.96
N ILE A 33 -1.32 -14.55 -15.46
CA ILE A 33 -0.96 -15.85 -16.01
C ILE A 33 0.01 -16.50 -15.03
N SER A 34 -0.33 -17.70 -14.56
CA SER A 34 0.56 -18.50 -13.71
C SER A 34 1.77 -18.96 -14.53
N SER A 35 2.98 -18.67 -14.06
CA SER A 35 4.21 -19.01 -14.76
C SER A 35 4.47 -20.51 -14.81
N SER A 36 3.99 -21.26 -13.82
CA SER A 36 4.15 -22.71 -13.75
C SER A 36 3.20 -23.46 -14.69
N THR A 37 2.00 -22.93 -14.94
CA THR A 37 0.98 -23.59 -15.78
C THR A 37 0.82 -22.97 -17.17
N GLY A 38 1.22 -21.71 -17.34
CA GLY A 38 0.95 -20.91 -18.54
C GLY A 38 -0.54 -20.59 -18.76
N LEU A 39 -1.37 -20.76 -17.72
CA LEU A 39 -2.82 -20.55 -17.79
C LEU A 39 -3.22 -19.30 -16.98
N PRO A 40 -4.36 -18.67 -17.34
CA PRO A 40 -4.96 -17.64 -16.51
C PRO A 40 -5.23 -18.15 -15.09
N GLU A 41 -4.95 -17.31 -14.10
CA GLU A 41 -5.18 -17.58 -12.70
C GLU A 41 -6.00 -16.45 -12.08
N THR A 42 -7.03 -16.83 -11.32
CA THR A 42 -7.77 -15.88 -10.48
C THR A 42 -7.05 -15.78 -9.13
N LEU A 43 -6.62 -14.56 -8.79
CA LEU A 43 -5.98 -14.28 -7.50
C LEU A 43 -7.03 -13.77 -6.51
N THR A 44 -7.15 -14.45 -5.36
CA THR A 44 -8.14 -14.15 -4.33
C THR A 44 -7.57 -14.34 -2.93
N GLY A 45 -7.94 -13.47 -2.00
CA GLY A 45 -7.50 -13.60 -0.62
C GLY A 45 -7.78 -12.37 0.22
N ALA A 46 -6.78 -11.87 0.93
CA ALA A 46 -7.00 -10.90 1.99
C ALA A 46 -5.86 -9.88 2.16
N ASN A 47 -6.21 -8.79 2.84
CA ASN A 47 -5.26 -7.77 3.28
C ASN A 47 -4.51 -8.20 4.54
N VAL A 48 -3.19 -8.04 4.53
CA VAL A 48 -2.28 -8.19 5.68
C VAL A 48 -1.52 -6.88 5.82
N VAL A 49 -1.99 -5.99 6.68
CA VAL A 49 -1.48 -4.61 6.76
C VAL A 49 -1.22 -4.25 8.22
N MET A 50 0.06 -4.07 8.58
CA MET A 50 0.45 -3.52 9.88
C MET A 50 0.66 -2.00 9.76
N LYS A 51 -0.17 -1.22 10.48
CA LYS A 51 -0.22 0.26 10.39
C LYS A 51 0.71 0.98 11.39
N GLY A 52 1.63 0.22 11.96
CA GLY A 52 2.63 0.66 12.93
C GLY A 52 3.73 -0.39 13.03
N LYS A 53 4.79 -0.09 13.79
CA LYS A 53 5.92 -1.03 13.97
C LYS A 53 5.43 -2.39 14.45
N PRO A 54 6.00 -3.51 13.94
CA PRO A 54 7.15 -3.61 13.05
C PRO A 54 6.86 -3.40 11.55
N TRP A 55 5.66 -2.95 11.16
CA TRP A 55 5.21 -2.64 9.79
C TRP A 55 5.11 -3.82 8.83
N ILE A 56 5.84 -4.91 9.07
CA ILE A 56 5.68 -6.20 8.40
C ILE A 56 5.60 -7.29 9.48
N PRO A 57 4.61 -8.20 9.40
CA PRO A 57 4.45 -9.21 10.44
C PRO A 57 5.60 -10.21 10.44
N SER A 58 5.89 -10.76 11.61
CA SER A 58 6.86 -11.85 11.77
C SER A 58 6.33 -13.13 11.11
N THR A 59 7.18 -13.90 10.46
CA THR A 59 6.81 -15.26 10.01
C THR A 59 7.04 -16.33 11.08
N ASN A 60 7.60 -15.95 12.23
CA ASN A 60 7.83 -16.86 13.35
C ASN A 60 6.58 -16.99 14.22
N GLY A 61 5.92 -18.13 14.13
CA GLY A 61 4.74 -18.47 14.92
C GLY A 61 4.28 -19.91 14.62
N THR A 62 3.35 -20.43 15.43
CA THR A 62 2.84 -21.80 15.29
C THR A 62 1.32 -21.90 15.22
N SER A 63 0.64 -20.77 15.35
CA SER A 63 -0.82 -20.68 15.42
C SER A 63 -1.30 -19.61 14.45
N PRO A 64 -2.47 -19.79 13.82
CA PRO A 64 -3.02 -18.72 13.01
C PRO A 64 -3.36 -17.52 13.90
N CYS A 65 -3.36 -16.33 13.31
CA CYS A 65 -3.90 -15.13 13.91
C CYS A 65 -5.34 -15.39 14.41
N PRO A 66 -5.72 -14.88 15.60
CA PRO A 66 -7.06 -15.02 16.11
C PRO A 66 -8.07 -14.27 15.22
N PRO A 67 -9.35 -14.71 15.20
CA PRO A 67 -10.41 -13.99 14.50
C PRO A 67 -10.52 -12.53 14.96
N LEU A 68 -10.89 -11.64 14.03
CA LEU A 68 -11.21 -10.24 14.36
C LEU A 68 -12.25 -10.16 15.51
N GLY A 69 -11.90 -9.45 16.58
CA GLY A 69 -12.78 -9.19 17.72
C GLY A 69 -12.67 -10.19 18.88
N GLU A 70 -11.84 -11.23 18.75
CA GLU A 70 -11.34 -12.01 19.89
C GLU A 70 -10.03 -11.36 20.42
N ASP A 71 -9.76 -11.45 21.72
CA ASP A 71 -8.59 -10.81 22.35
C ASP A 71 -7.28 -11.20 21.63
N GLY A 72 -6.63 -10.24 20.96
CA GLY A 72 -5.30 -10.42 20.39
C GLY A 72 -5.02 -9.53 19.17
N LEU A 73 -3.99 -8.68 19.27
CA LEU A 73 -3.34 -8.07 18.11
C LEU A 73 -2.55 -9.17 17.40
N CYS A 74 -2.62 -9.20 16.07
CA CYS A 74 -1.76 -10.10 15.30
C CYS A 74 -0.51 -9.37 14.84
N ASP A 75 0.64 -9.93 15.20
CA ASP A 75 1.96 -9.44 14.79
C ASP A 75 2.73 -10.48 13.95
N THR A 76 2.07 -11.60 13.61
CA THR A 76 2.64 -12.68 12.80
C THR A 76 1.78 -13.04 11.59
N PHE A 77 2.42 -13.36 10.47
CA PHE A 77 1.82 -14.11 9.37
C PHE A 77 2.74 -15.31 9.14
N ASN A 78 2.42 -16.43 9.79
CA ASN A 78 3.28 -17.60 9.86
C ASN A 78 2.74 -18.77 9.02
N GLU A 79 3.42 -19.91 9.08
CA GLU A 79 3.06 -21.15 8.38
C GLU A 79 1.58 -21.56 8.59
N ALA A 80 1.03 -21.37 9.79
CA ALA A 80 -0.35 -21.72 10.09
C ALA A 80 -1.34 -20.78 9.38
N ASP A 81 -1.00 -19.49 9.25
CA ASP A 81 -1.78 -18.51 8.48
C ASP A 81 -1.76 -18.82 6.98
N ALA A 82 -0.57 -19.15 6.44
CA ALA A 82 -0.44 -19.53 5.03
C ALA A 82 -1.26 -20.79 4.69
N ARG A 83 -1.23 -21.81 5.56
CA ARG A 83 -2.08 -23.01 5.42
C ARG A 83 -3.56 -22.70 5.59
N TYR A 84 -3.91 -21.72 6.42
CA TYR A 84 -5.28 -21.26 6.54
C TYR A 84 -5.77 -20.67 5.21
N PHE A 85 -4.99 -19.80 4.56
CA PHE A 85 -5.31 -19.26 3.24
C PHE A 85 -5.54 -20.37 2.21
N GLN A 86 -4.62 -21.33 2.12
CA GLN A 86 -4.77 -22.49 1.24
C GLN A 86 -6.04 -23.30 1.53
N GLY A 87 -6.36 -23.51 2.82
CA GLY A 87 -7.57 -24.21 3.25
C GLY A 87 -8.87 -23.48 2.89
N ARG A 88 -8.81 -22.16 2.64
CA ARG A 88 -9.92 -21.35 2.11
C ARG A 88 -9.96 -21.33 0.58
N GLY A 89 -8.95 -21.87 -0.08
CA GLY A 89 -8.76 -21.73 -1.53
C GLY A 89 -8.23 -20.37 -1.95
N TRP A 90 -7.75 -19.56 -0.99
CA TRP A 90 -7.11 -18.28 -1.28
C TRP A 90 -5.66 -18.48 -1.68
N ASN A 91 -5.19 -17.62 -2.59
CA ASN A 91 -3.85 -17.65 -3.17
C ASN A 91 -3.22 -16.26 -3.29
N LEU A 92 -3.81 -15.23 -2.69
CA LEU A 92 -3.33 -13.84 -2.76
C LEU A 92 -3.25 -13.18 -1.37
N ILE A 93 -2.14 -12.49 -1.14
CA ILE A 93 -1.93 -11.57 -0.03
C ILE A 93 -1.78 -10.16 -0.63
N ARG A 94 -2.56 -9.20 -0.14
CA ARG A 94 -2.26 -7.78 -0.30
C ARG A 94 -1.51 -7.31 0.94
N LEU A 95 -0.20 -7.10 0.80
CA LEU A 95 0.71 -6.87 1.92
C LEU A 95 1.05 -5.38 2.03
N GLY A 96 0.74 -4.76 3.16
CA GLY A 96 1.10 -3.37 3.42
C GLY A 96 2.62 -3.15 3.49
N VAL A 97 3.14 -2.20 2.73
CA VAL A 97 4.55 -1.79 2.69
C VAL A 97 4.69 -0.26 2.87
N ILE A 98 4.23 0.22 4.03
CA ILE A 98 4.10 1.64 4.36
C ILE A 98 5.46 2.36 4.33
N TRP A 99 5.55 3.52 3.67
CA TRP A 99 6.80 4.27 3.53
C TRP A 99 7.41 4.70 4.88
N ALA A 100 6.58 5.08 5.85
CA ALA A 100 7.00 5.35 7.23
C ALA A 100 7.72 4.16 7.89
N GLY A 101 7.37 2.92 7.53
CA GLY A 101 8.03 1.72 7.99
C GLY A 101 9.29 1.37 7.20
N GLY A 102 9.22 1.43 5.87
CA GLY A 102 10.34 1.07 5.01
C GLY A 102 11.48 2.09 5.00
N GLN A 103 11.22 3.37 5.27
CA GLN A 103 12.24 4.41 5.44
C GLN A 103 11.89 5.34 6.61
N PRO A 104 12.10 4.92 7.87
CA PRO A 104 11.64 5.64 9.05
C PRO A 104 12.42 6.94 9.32
N THR A 105 13.60 7.11 8.73
CA THR A 105 14.45 8.30 8.93
C THR A 105 14.99 8.85 7.60
N LEU A 106 15.39 10.13 7.62
CA LEU A 106 15.99 10.79 6.46
C LEU A 106 17.28 10.12 5.98
N SER A 107 18.04 9.45 6.88
CA SER A 107 19.27 8.76 6.48
C SER A 107 18.97 7.60 5.55
N HIS A 108 17.92 6.81 5.80
CA HIS A 108 17.48 5.74 4.90
C HIS A 108 17.20 6.26 3.49
N SER A 109 16.49 7.39 3.39
CA SER A 109 16.20 8.04 2.12
C SER A 109 17.48 8.54 1.41
N LYS A 110 18.34 9.28 2.13
CA LYS A 110 19.60 9.80 1.56
C LYS A 110 20.60 8.73 1.15
N GLU A 111 20.60 7.60 1.86
CA GLU A 111 21.44 6.44 1.57
C GLU A 111 20.85 5.55 0.47
N GLY A 112 19.58 5.77 0.08
CA GLY A 112 18.90 4.97 -0.93
C GLY A 112 18.71 3.53 -0.50
N ARG A 113 18.24 3.30 0.74
CA ARG A 113 18.00 1.96 1.28
C ARG A 113 16.73 1.87 2.11
N LEU A 114 16.25 0.64 2.30
CA LEU A 114 15.20 0.32 3.25
C LEU A 114 15.77 0.18 4.68
N ASP A 115 14.89 0.27 5.67
CA ASP A 115 15.17 -0.20 7.03
C ASP A 115 15.46 -1.70 7.02
N GLU A 116 16.48 -2.11 7.75
CA GLU A 116 17.01 -3.47 7.71
C GLU A 116 16.03 -4.51 8.27
N ASP A 117 15.26 -4.18 9.32
CA ASP A 117 14.28 -5.10 9.90
C ASP A 117 13.05 -5.21 8.99
N PHE A 118 12.60 -4.08 8.44
CA PHE A 118 11.52 -4.04 7.45
C PHE A 118 11.85 -4.91 6.22
N GLU A 119 13.03 -4.71 5.62
CA GLU A 119 13.45 -5.46 4.42
C GLU A 119 13.59 -6.95 4.74
N LYS A 120 14.18 -7.30 5.89
CA LYS A 120 14.32 -8.70 6.30
C LYS A 120 12.95 -9.38 6.43
N ARG A 121 12.00 -8.75 7.12
CA ARG A 121 10.65 -9.30 7.34
C ARG A 121 9.87 -9.42 6.03
N LEU A 122 9.99 -8.45 5.14
CA LEU A 122 9.40 -8.50 3.81
C LEU A 122 9.87 -9.75 3.06
N LYS A 123 11.19 -9.99 3.04
CA LYS A 123 11.77 -11.16 2.36
C LYS A 123 11.37 -12.48 3.01
N ASP A 124 11.38 -12.56 4.34
CA ASP A 124 10.94 -13.75 5.07
C ASP A 124 9.47 -14.10 4.74
N LEU A 125 8.59 -13.09 4.64
CA LEU A 125 7.18 -13.27 4.28
C LEU A 125 7.01 -13.69 2.82
N LEU A 126 7.76 -13.09 1.89
CA LEU A 126 7.75 -13.47 0.48
C LEU A 126 8.25 -14.91 0.27
N ASP A 127 9.26 -15.34 1.02
CA ASP A 127 9.76 -16.71 0.99
C ASP A 127 8.72 -17.70 1.53
N LEU A 128 8.04 -17.34 2.62
CA LEU A 128 6.93 -18.13 3.15
C LEU A 128 5.78 -18.20 2.12
N ALA A 129 5.41 -17.07 1.52
CA ALA A 129 4.35 -17.02 0.51
C ALA A 129 4.67 -17.91 -0.69
N HIS A 130 5.90 -17.85 -1.21
CA HIS A 130 6.36 -18.70 -2.30
C HIS A 130 6.28 -20.19 -1.96
N GLN A 131 6.71 -20.59 -0.75
CA GLN A 131 6.64 -21.98 -0.27
C GLN A 131 5.20 -22.52 -0.19
N HIS A 132 4.21 -21.63 -0.09
CA HIS A 132 2.79 -21.95 0.02
C HIS A 132 1.96 -21.62 -1.22
N ASP A 133 2.59 -21.34 -2.35
CA ASP A 133 1.89 -20.95 -3.59
C ASP A 133 0.95 -19.75 -3.35
N LEU A 134 1.40 -18.79 -2.53
CA LEU A 134 0.70 -17.53 -2.28
C LEU A 134 1.39 -16.41 -3.05
N ARG A 135 0.60 -15.62 -3.76
CA ARG A 135 1.04 -14.44 -4.50
C ARG A 135 0.93 -13.23 -3.59
N VAL A 136 1.81 -12.28 -3.76
CA VAL A 136 1.88 -11.06 -2.95
C VAL A 136 1.82 -9.86 -3.86
N VAL A 137 0.83 -9.00 -3.62
CA VAL A 137 0.81 -7.62 -4.13
C VAL A 137 1.26 -6.72 -2.99
N LEU A 138 2.34 -5.98 -3.22
CA LEU A 138 2.83 -4.97 -2.29
C LEU A 138 1.93 -3.75 -2.35
N ASP A 139 1.33 -3.38 -1.24
CA ASP A 139 0.46 -2.22 -1.13
C ASP A 139 1.19 -1.07 -0.45
N LEU A 140 1.45 0.02 -1.18
CA LEU A 140 1.96 1.25 -0.59
C LEU A 140 0.85 1.94 0.22
N HIS A 141 0.59 1.34 1.38
CA HIS A 141 -0.52 1.69 2.24
C HIS A 141 -0.33 3.07 2.87
N GLN A 142 -1.42 3.79 2.96
CA GLN A 142 -1.54 5.07 3.65
C GLN A 142 -3.00 5.27 4.03
N ASP A 143 -3.22 5.99 5.13
CA ASP A 143 -4.49 6.64 5.42
C ASP A 143 -4.20 8.04 5.88
N ALA A 144 -4.99 9.01 5.44
CA ALA A 144 -4.74 10.43 5.68
C ALA A 144 -3.28 10.83 5.38
N ILE A 145 -2.70 10.27 4.32
CA ILE A 145 -1.40 10.49 3.67
C ILE A 145 -0.15 10.29 4.52
N GLY A 146 -0.14 10.46 5.84
CA GLY A 146 1.09 10.27 6.61
C GLY A 146 1.07 10.61 8.09
N THR A 147 2.18 10.24 8.72
CA THR A 147 2.34 10.25 10.17
C THR A 147 2.12 11.62 10.80
N SER A 148 2.63 12.70 10.20
CA SER A 148 2.58 14.05 10.82
C SER A 148 1.19 14.70 10.82
N VAL A 149 0.23 14.11 10.12
CA VAL A 149 -1.16 14.57 10.03
C VAL A 149 -2.13 13.55 10.65
N CYS A 150 -1.62 12.75 11.59
CA CYS A 150 -2.30 11.70 12.35
C CYS A 150 -2.67 10.43 11.58
N GLY A 151 -2.32 10.34 10.30
CA GLY A 151 -2.44 9.13 9.50
C GLY A 151 -1.16 8.29 9.50
N GLU A 152 -0.98 7.56 8.41
CA GLU A 152 0.17 6.71 8.11
C GLU A 152 0.41 6.75 6.59
N GLY A 153 1.61 6.35 6.15
CA GLY A 153 2.04 6.51 4.76
C GLY A 153 3.35 7.26 4.71
N LEU A 154 3.30 8.57 4.44
CA LEU A 154 4.49 9.41 4.39
C LEU A 154 5.23 9.46 5.74
N PRO A 155 6.56 9.23 5.76
CA PRO A 155 7.37 9.31 6.98
C PRO A 155 7.47 10.74 7.52
N VAL A 156 7.68 10.88 8.83
CA VAL A 156 7.81 12.20 9.49
C VAL A 156 8.96 13.05 8.96
N TRP A 157 10.06 12.42 8.50
CA TRP A 157 11.15 13.18 7.90
C TRP A 157 10.74 13.87 6.60
N TYR A 158 9.80 13.31 5.83
CA TYR A 158 9.33 13.92 4.59
C TYR A 158 8.60 15.24 4.89
N PHE A 159 7.76 15.24 5.94
CA PHE A 159 7.14 16.47 6.43
C PHE A 159 8.18 17.46 6.97
N SER A 160 9.19 16.98 7.69
CA SER A 160 10.24 17.86 8.23
C SER A 160 11.03 18.58 7.13
N GLU A 161 11.36 17.89 6.04
CA GLU A 161 12.12 18.45 4.91
C GLU A 161 11.26 19.35 4.01
N HIS A 162 10.01 18.98 3.76
CA HIS A 162 9.21 19.61 2.70
C HIS A 162 8.01 20.42 3.20
N LEU A 163 7.50 20.10 4.39
CA LEU A 163 6.28 20.68 4.95
C LEU A 163 6.45 21.04 6.45
N PRO A 164 7.57 21.67 6.88
CA PRO A 164 7.85 21.86 8.31
C PRO A 164 6.81 22.74 9.03
N HIS A 165 6.04 23.51 8.27
CA HIS A 165 4.96 24.34 8.79
C HIS A 165 3.73 23.54 9.25
N LEU A 166 3.58 22.28 8.82
CA LEU A 166 2.51 21.37 9.26
C LEU A 166 2.88 20.57 10.51
N MET A 167 4.16 20.53 10.87
CA MET A 167 4.68 19.74 11.98
C MET A 167 4.10 20.18 13.32
N GLY A 168 3.52 19.22 14.06
CA GLY A 168 2.91 19.45 15.38
C GLY A 168 1.81 20.51 15.37
N LYS A 169 1.09 20.64 14.24
CA LYS A 169 0.00 21.60 14.11
C LYS A 169 -1.36 20.93 14.29
N PRO A 170 -2.36 21.68 14.77
CA PRO A 170 -3.72 21.18 14.82
C PRO A 170 -4.22 20.71 13.46
N VAL A 171 -4.83 19.52 13.45
CA VAL A 171 -5.51 19.02 12.26
C VAL A 171 -6.83 19.76 12.11
N VAL A 172 -6.97 20.53 11.03
CA VAL A 172 -8.15 21.37 10.74
C VAL A 172 -9.03 20.69 9.69
N GLY A 173 -10.27 20.34 10.04
CA GLY A 173 -11.22 19.63 9.17
C GLY A 173 -12.66 19.57 9.72
N ILE A 174 -13.48 18.68 9.13
CA ILE A 174 -14.96 18.59 9.32
C ILE A 174 -15.41 18.31 10.76
N LYS A 175 -14.49 17.92 11.65
CA LYS A 175 -14.78 17.56 13.05
C LYS A 175 -13.92 18.25 14.10
N SER A 176 -13.10 19.22 13.69
CA SER A 176 -12.23 19.90 14.65
C SER A 176 -13.04 20.77 15.60
N THR A 177 -12.73 20.67 16.90
CA THR A 177 -13.32 21.53 17.93
C THR A 177 -12.57 22.86 18.02
N LEU A 178 -13.26 23.93 18.43
CA LEU A 178 -12.66 25.27 18.53
C LEU A 178 -11.84 25.48 19.80
N THR A 179 -12.16 24.77 20.88
CA THR A 179 -11.56 24.97 22.22
C THR A 179 -11.47 23.63 22.96
N GLY A 180 -10.60 23.56 23.96
CA GLY A 180 -10.35 22.36 24.77
C GLY A 180 -9.19 21.54 24.23
N ASP A 181 -8.93 20.41 24.89
CA ASP A 181 -7.84 19.50 24.53
C ASP A 181 -8.02 19.01 23.09
N CYS A 182 -6.91 19.00 22.35
CA CYS A 182 -6.85 18.58 20.95
C CYS A 182 -7.77 19.34 19.98
N SER A 183 -8.17 20.55 20.38
CA SER A 183 -8.86 21.51 19.52
C SER A 183 -7.93 22.18 18.51
N VAL A 184 -8.48 22.97 17.59
CA VAL A 184 -7.69 23.78 16.64
C VAL A 184 -6.86 24.89 17.30
N THR A 185 -7.05 25.10 18.61
CA THR A 185 -6.30 26.10 19.40
C THR A 185 -5.34 25.47 20.42
N ASP A 186 -5.34 24.14 20.58
CA ASP A 186 -4.47 23.44 21.54
C ASP A 186 -3.06 23.21 20.96
N PHE A 187 -2.34 24.30 20.69
CA PHE A 187 -1.03 24.22 20.05
C PHE A 187 -0.01 23.41 20.86
N ASP A 188 -0.11 23.42 22.19
CA ASP A 188 0.80 22.69 23.06
C ASP A 188 0.56 21.18 22.99
N GLY A 189 -0.71 20.73 22.98
CA GLY A 189 -1.06 19.32 22.78
C GLY A 189 -0.59 18.78 21.44
N TRP A 190 -0.82 19.52 20.35
CA TRP A 190 -0.37 19.13 19.00
C TRP A 190 1.16 19.17 18.83
N ALA A 191 1.88 20.01 19.59
CA ALA A 191 3.34 20.09 19.52
C ALA A 191 4.05 18.90 20.19
N LYS A 192 3.37 18.15 21.07
CA LYS A 192 3.95 16.96 21.72
C LYS A 192 4.35 15.91 20.69
N PHE A 193 5.52 15.31 20.88
CA PHE A 193 6.10 14.32 19.97
C PHE A 193 6.32 14.80 18.53
N SER A 194 6.20 16.10 18.24
CA SER A 194 6.44 16.62 16.90
C SER A 194 7.85 16.25 16.42
N GLY A 195 7.94 15.60 15.26
CA GLY A 195 9.20 15.10 14.70
C GLY A 195 9.55 13.65 15.10
N ASP A 196 8.81 13.03 16.02
CA ASP A 196 8.96 11.61 16.34
C ASP A 196 8.41 10.75 15.18
N PRO A 197 9.14 9.75 14.66
CA PRO A 197 8.66 8.85 13.60
C PRO A 197 7.36 8.12 13.91
N GLU A 198 6.94 8.08 15.17
CA GLU A 198 5.71 7.46 15.67
C GLU A 198 4.72 8.52 16.18
N TYR A 199 4.78 9.76 15.67
CA TYR A 199 3.93 10.87 16.13
C TYR A 199 2.42 10.52 16.09
N ASN A 200 1.94 9.83 15.06
CA ASN A 200 0.53 9.44 14.92
C ASN A 200 0.03 8.51 16.04
N VAL A 201 0.92 7.72 16.64
CA VAL A 201 0.59 6.79 17.74
C VAL A 201 0.95 7.34 19.12
N LYS A 202 1.98 8.20 19.22
CA LYS A 202 2.41 8.79 20.50
C LYS A 202 1.67 10.06 20.87
N ASN A 203 1.27 10.87 19.90
CA ASN A 203 0.58 12.13 20.17
C ASN A 203 -0.87 11.86 20.60
N GLU A 204 -1.24 12.32 21.80
CA GLU A 204 -2.53 12.04 22.40
C GLU A 204 -3.69 12.63 21.58
N CYS A 205 -3.45 13.72 20.85
CA CYS A 205 -4.44 14.30 19.95
C CYS A 205 -4.65 13.47 18.69
N CYS A 206 -3.58 12.90 18.12
CA CYS A 206 -3.75 11.93 17.04
C CYS A 206 -4.50 10.69 17.52
N VAL A 207 -4.15 10.13 18.68
CA VAL A 207 -4.85 8.98 19.26
C VAL A 207 -6.35 9.28 19.46
N GLN A 208 -6.68 10.47 19.97
CA GLN A 208 -8.07 10.88 20.15
C GLN A 208 -8.85 10.96 18.82
N TYR A 209 -8.23 11.46 17.74
CA TYR A 209 -8.85 11.51 16.42
C TYR A 209 -8.99 10.12 15.78
N ASN A 210 -8.03 9.24 16.04
CA ASN A 210 -7.98 7.88 15.51
C ASN A 210 -8.92 6.90 16.22
N ASN A 211 -9.51 7.29 17.36
CA ASN A 211 -10.43 6.46 18.13
C ASN A 211 -11.81 6.25 17.47
N PRO A 212 -12.48 5.11 17.73
CA PRO A 212 -13.86 4.83 17.28
C PRO A 212 -14.81 5.97 17.69
N GLY A 213 -15.52 6.53 16.71
CA GLY A 213 -16.46 7.64 16.93
C GLY A 213 -15.84 9.04 16.82
N GLY A 214 -14.52 9.18 17.00
CA GLY A 214 -13.76 10.43 16.93
C GLY A 214 -13.85 11.10 15.56
N GLY A 215 -13.79 10.32 14.48
CA GLY A 215 -13.91 10.85 13.14
C GLY A 215 -12.70 10.52 12.30
N TRP A 216 -12.71 9.26 11.89
CA TRP A 216 -11.68 8.45 11.27
C TRP A 216 -11.07 8.98 9.94
N GLY A 217 -9.99 8.36 9.44
CA GLY A 217 -9.17 8.65 8.25
C GLY A 217 -9.88 9.32 7.06
N LYS A 218 -10.99 8.77 6.55
CA LYS A 218 -11.80 9.46 5.50
C LYS A 218 -12.31 10.87 5.86
N LYS A 219 -12.40 11.18 7.15
CA LYS A 219 -12.74 12.51 7.69
C LYS A 219 -11.51 13.37 7.95
N LEU A 220 -10.32 12.76 8.03
CA LEU A 220 -9.02 13.43 8.01
C LEU A 220 -8.55 13.74 6.58
N ASP A 221 -8.92 12.94 5.58
CA ASP A 221 -8.65 13.18 4.17
C ASP A 221 -8.93 14.63 3.75
N PRO A 222 -10.11 15.22 4.07
CA PRO A 222 -10.38 16.60 3.70
C PRO A 222 -9.67 17.64 4.56
N SER A 223 -8.83 17.24 5.53
CA SER A 223 -8.11 18.19 6.36
C SER A 223 -7.06 18.97 5.57
N VAL A 224 -6.80 20.20 6.00
CA VAL A 224 -5.84 21.09 5.33
C VAL A 224 -4.44 20.46 5.27
N GLY A 225 -4.03 19.77 6.33
CA GLY A 225 -2.71 19.12 6.40
C GLY A 225 -2.57 18.00 5.37
N VAL A 226 -3.58 17.12 5.27
CA VAL A 226 -3.59 16.02 4.30
C VAL A 226 -3.57 16.56 2.87
N GLN A 227 -4.45 17.52 2.56
CA GLN A 227 -4.51 18.10 1.22
C GLN A 227 -3.22 18.85 0.84
N ALA A 228 -2.60 19.57 1.78
CA ALA A 228 -1.32 20.24 1.53
C ALA A 228 -0.19 19.24 1.27
N ALA A 229 -0.13 18.14 2.02
CA ALA A 229 0.86 17.10 1.82
C ALA A 229 0.66 16.34 0.50
N MET A 230 -0.58 15.99 0.17
CA MET A 230 -0.92 15.36 -1.10
C MET A 230 -0.60 16.28 -2.28
N ALA A 231 -0.96 17.56 -2.20
CA ALA A 231 -0.64 18.55 -3.24
C ALA A 231 0.88 18.72 -3.44
N HIS A 232 1.68 18.69 -2.38
CA HIS A 232 3.14 18.71 -2.49
C HIS A 232 3.66 17.43 -3.15
N LEU A 233 3.18 16.26 -2.71
CA LEU A 233 3.60 14.95 -3.20
C LEU A 233 3.40 14.81 -4.71
N ILE A 234 2.19 15.08 -5.21
CA ILE A 234 1.89 14.92 -6.65
C ILE A 234 2.26 16.16 -7.47
N GLY A 235 2.27 17.34 -6.85
CA GLY A 235 2.43 18.62 -7.55
C GLY A 235 3.87 19.06 -7.76
N THR A 236 4.85 18.45 -7.07
CA THR A 236 6.26 18.84 -7.16
C THR A 236 7.14 17.69 -7.68
N GLU A 237 8.19 18.03 -8.43
CA GLU A 237 9.17 17.05 -8.90
C GLU A 237 9.86 16.32 -7.75
N VAL A 238 10.21 17.05 -6.68
CA VAL A 238 10.86 16.45 -5.50
C VAL A 238 9.92 15.51 -4.75
N GLY A 239 8.63 15.84 -4.64
CA GLY A 239 7.63 14.98 -4.03
C GLY A 239 7.49 13.66 -4.79
N ARG A 240 7.29 13.75 -6.11
CA ARG A 240 7.10 12.56 -6.96
C ARG A 240 8.34 11.69 -7.03
N SER A 241 9.51 12.28 -7.27
CA SER A 241 10.77 11.53 -7.33
C SER A 241 11.14 10.88 -6.00
N SER A 242 10.82 11.48 -4.85
CA SER A 242 11.07 10.86 -3.54
C SER A 242 10.19 9.63 -3.32
N TYR A 243 8.92 9.69 -3.70
CA TYR A 243 8.00 8.57 -3.60
C TYR A 243 8.35 7.45 -4.60
N ALA A 244 8.65 7.83 -5.85
CA ALA A 244 9.10 6.89 -6.88
C ALA A 244 10.43 6.21 -6.49
N ALA A 245 11.34 6.90 -5.81
CA ALA A 245 12.56 6.30 -5.29
C ALA A 245 12.26 5.21 -4.25
N TYR A 246 11.31 5.42 -3.33
CA TYR A 246 10.87 4.39 -2.39
C TYR A 246 10.22 3.19 -3.11
N VAL A 247 9.34 3.43 -4.08
CA VAL A 247 8.75 2.39 -4.93
C VAL A 247 9.84 1.57 -5.65
N GLY A 248 10.84 2.24 -6.21
CA GLY A 248 11.98 1.59 -6.87
C GLY A 248 12.79 0.71 -5.92
N LEU A 249 13.00 1.15 -4.67
CA LEU A 249 13.68 0.36 -3.64
C LEU A 249 12.88 -0.90 -3.26
N LEU A 250 11.56 -0.78 -3.10
CA LEU A 250 10.69 -1.95 -2.89
C LEU A 250 10.77 -2.92 -4.06
N ALA A 251 10.66 -2.43 -5.30
CA ALA A 251 10.74 -3.26 -6.50
C ALA A 251 12.10 -3.97 -6.63
N ALA A 252 13.19 -3.29 -6.27
CA ALA A 252 14.53 -3.87 -6.25
C ALA A 252 14.69 -4.93 -5.13
N ALA A 253 14.13 -4.66 -3.95
CA ALA A 253 14.20 -5.58 -2.80
C ALA A 253 13.46 -6.91 -3.05
N VAL A 254 12.49 -6.92 -3.96
CA VAL A 254 11.67 -8.10 -4.32
C VAL A 254 11.95 -8.61 -5.74
N ALA A 255 13.05 -8.17 -6.36
CA ALA A 255 13.38 -8.53 -7.73
C ALA A 255 13.62 -10.04 -7.91
N ASP A 256 14.14 -10.69 -6.87
CA ASP A 256 14.46 -12.12 -6.83
C ASP A 256 13.43 -13.00 -6.10
N HIS A 257 12.32 -12.42 -5.66
CA HIS A 257 11.25 -13.14 -4.95
C HIS A 257 10.04 -13.40 -5.87
N PRO A 258 9.83 -14.65 -6.32
CA PRO A 258 8.78 -14.98 -7.29
C PRO A 258 7.35 -14.69 -6.82
N ALA A 259 7.10 -14.82 -5.50
CA ALA A 259 5.79 -14.59 -4.92
C ALA A 259 5.35 -13.12 -5.02
N ALA A 260 6.27 -12.16 -5.13
CA ALA A 260 5.90 -10.76 -5.37
C ALA A 260 5.44 -10.62 -6.83
N VAL A 261 4.13 -10.52 -7.07
CA VAL A 261 3.56 -10.46 -8.43
C VAL A 261 3.15 -9.04 -8.84
N GLY A 262 2.99 -8.14 -7.87
CA GLY A 262 2.63 -6.75 -8.16
C GLY A 262 2.96 -5.78 -7.02
N ILE A 263 2.83 -4.50 -7.35
CA ILE A 263 2.99 -3.36 -6.44
C ILE A 263 1.88 -2.34 -6.73
N GLU A 264 0.96 -2.14 -5.80
CA GLU A 264 -0.05 -1.09 -5.83
C GLU A 264 0.56 0.22 -5.35
N LEU A 265 0.52 1.24 -6.20
CA LEU A 265 1.31 2.45 -6.02
C LEU A 265 0.79 3.38 -4.93
N MET A 266 -0.49 3.31 -4.54
CA MET A 266 -1.03 4.12 -3.46
C MET A 266 -2.39 3.57 -3.03
N ASN A 267 -2.50 3.20 -1.76
CA ASN A 267 -3.79 2.96 -1.12
C ASN A 267 -4.62 4.26 -1.11
N GLU A 268 -5.92 4.17 -1.34
CA GLU A 268 -6.89 5.24 -1.08
C GLU A 268 -6.49 6.71 -1.41
N PRO A 269 -6.06 7.08 -2.64
CA PRO A 269 -5.48 8.40 -2.89
C PRO A 269 -6.40 9.58 -2.47
N PRO A 270 -6.02 10.41 -1.47
CA PRO A 270 -6.93 11.35 -0.81
C PRO A 270 -6.98 12.69 -1.55
N ILE A 271 -7.32 12.67 -2.83
CA ILE A 271 -7.45 13.89 -3.65
C ILE A 271 -8.91 14.33 -3.69
N LEU A 272 -9.18 15.57 -3.24
CA LEU A 272 -10.55 16.10 -3.26
C LEU A 272 -10.96 16.66 -4.62
N ASN A 273 -10.07 17.38 -5.32
CA ASN A 273 -10.39 18.01 -6.59
C ASN A 273 -9.91 17.19 -7.78
N PHE A 274 -10.52 16.02 -7.97
CA PHE A 274 -10.19 15.09 -9.05
C PHE A 274 -10.15 15.77 -10.44
N ARG A 275 -11.04 16.74 -10.70
CA ARG A 275 -11.05 17.48 -11.99
C ARG A 275 -9.76 18.26 -12.26
N ALA A 276 -9.10 18.74 -11.21
CA ALA A 276 -7.91 19.58 -11.32
C ALA A 276 -6.61 18.84 -11.00
N GLU A 277 -6.67 17.67 -10.37
CA GLU A 277 -5.49 17.06 -9.75
C GLU A 277 -5.27 15.59 -10.13
N GLU A 278 -6.24 14.92 -10.75
CA GLU A 278 -6.11 13.51 -11.14
C GLU A 278 -4.94 13.27 -12.12
N HIS A 279 -4.72 14.17 -13.09
CA HIS A 279 -3.55 14.06 -13.97
C HIS A 279 -2.21 14.08 -13.20
N LYS A 280 -2.12 14.85 -12.09
CA LYS A 280 -0.88 14.92 -11.28
C LYS A 280 -0.63 13.64 -10.51
N LEU A 281 -1.70 12.96 -10.08
CA LEU A 281 -1.60 11.62 -9.50
C LEU A 281 -1.04 10.63 -10.55
N TYR A 282 -1.49 10.74 -11.80
CA TYR A 282 -0.99 9.90 -12.87
C TYR A 282 0.43 10.28 -13.31
N ASP A 283 0.85 11.55 -13.18
CA ASP A 283 2.25 11.93 -13.34
C ASP A 283 3.14 11.25 -12.27
N LEU A 284 2.65 11.15 -11.02
CA LEU A 284 3.33 10.38 -9.96
C LEU A 284 3.39 8.88 -10.32
N TYR A 285 2.28 8.31 -10.78
CA TYR A 285 2.25 6.89 -11.15
C TYR A 285 3.17 6.58 -12.32
N GLU A 286 3.29 7.48 -13.31
CA GLU A 286 4.23 7.32 -14.43
C GLU A 286 5.69 7.32 -13.94
N GLU A 287 6.06 8.21 -13.02
CA GLU A 287 7.39 8.22 -12.41
C GLU A 287 7.68 6.95 -11.59
N CYS A 288 6.69 6.48 -10.81
CA CYS A 288 6.80 5.22 -10.05
C CYS A 288 6.90 4.00 -10.97
N TYR A 289 6.11 3.97 -12.05
CA TYR A 289 6.17 2.92 -13.07
C TYR A 289 7.55 2.86 -13.72
N ALA A 290 8.14 4.02 -14.07
CA ALA A 290 9.49 4.08 -14.59
C ALA A 290 10.53 3.55 -13.59
N ALA A 291 10.38 3.85 -12.30
CA ALA A 291 11.24 3.30 -11.25
C ALA A 291 11.13 1.77 -11.17
N VAL A 292 9.92 1.20 -11.22
CA VAL A 292 9.73 -0.26 -11.26
C VAL A 292 10.36 -0.88 -12.51
N ARG A 293 10.12 -0.29 -13.69
CA ARG A 293 10.66 -0.80 -14.97
C ARG A 293 12.17 -0.67 -15.10
N SER A 294 12.80 0.17 -14.28
CA SER A 294 14.27 0.23 -14.24
C SER A 294 14.92 -1.02 -13.64
N VAL A 295 14.17 -1.82 -12.88
CA VAL A 295 14.66 -3.00 -12.16
C VAL A 295 13.89 -4.30 -12.45
N SER A 296 12.68 -4.21 -12.99
CA SER A 296 11.82 -5.36 -13.26
C SER A 296 10.94 -5.13 -14.48
N ASP A 297 11.03 -6.01 -15.47
CA ASP A 297 10.15 -5.97 -16.65
C ASP A 297 8.76 -6.55 -16.37
N GLU A 298 8.62 -7.41 -15.35
CA GLU A 298 7.41 -8.24 -15.15
C GLU A 298 6.55 -7.87 -13.93
N LEU A 299 7.11 -7.17 -12.93
CA LEU A 299 6.37 -6.83 -11.70
C LEU A 299 5.15 -5.97 -12.07
N ALA A 300 3.94 -6.42 -11.73
CA ALA A 300 2.74 -5.67 -12.10
C ALA A 300 2.64 -4.36 -11.32
N VAL A 301 2.19 -3.27 -11.95
CA VAL A 301 2.06 -1.95 -11.30
C VAL A 301 0.58 -1.58 -11.19
N GLY A 302 0.11 -1.43 -9.95
CA GLY A 302 -1.27 -1.09 -9.64
C GLY A 302 -1.50 0.41 -9.55
N VAL A 303 -2.49 0.89 -10.30
CA VAL A 303 -2.95 2.28 -10.25
C VAL A 303 -4.38 2.34 -9.75
N ALA A 304 -4.64 3.24 -8.81
CA ALA A 304 -5.95 3.54 -8.28
C ALA A 304 -6.39 4.95 -8.67
N ASP A 305 -7.67 5.10 -9.04
CA ASP A 305 -8.28 6.42 -9.20
C ASP A 305 -8.48 7.12 -7.83
N ALA A 306 -8.56 8.45 -7.85
CA ALA A 306 -8.77 9.24 -6.64
C ALA A 306 -10.06 8.83 -5.89
N GLY A 307 -9.96 8.67 -4.56
CA GLY A 307 -11.07 8.29 -3.71
C GLY A 307 -11.48 6.80 -3.81
N GLN A 308 -10.65 5.95 -4.42
CA GLN A 308 -10.77 4.47 -4.43
C GLN A 308 -11.88 3.89 -5.31
N VAL A 309 -12.67 4.73 -5.96
CA VAL A 309 -13.86 4.29 -6.71
C VAL A 309 -13.53 4.13 -8.16
N PRO A 310 -14.02 3.06 -8.82
CA PRO A 310 -13.91 2.97 -10.27
C PRO A 310 -14.65 4.12 -10.95
N ARG A 311 -13.89 5.02 -11.58
CA ARG A 311 -14.45 6.10 -12.40
C ARG A 311 -14.94 5.54 -13.73
N TYR A 312 -15.88 6.25 -14.34
CA TYR A 312 -16.34 5.92 -15.68
C TYR A 312 -15.21 6.12 -16.69
N ALA A 313 -14.99 5.12 -17.55
CA ALA A 313 -14.06 5.24 -18.66
C ALA A 313 -14.40 6.47 -19.52
N GLY A 314 -13.43 7.35 -19.76
CA GLY A 314 -13.61 8.59 -20.52
C GLY A 314 -14.04 9.83 -19.72
N ASP A 315 -14.37 9.72 -18.43
CA ASP A 315 -14.50 10.88 -17.50
C ASP A 315 -13.18 11.21 -16.79
N GLU A 316 -12.08 10.74 -17.38
CA GLU A 316 -10.76 10.83 -16.80
C GLU A 316 -10.18 12.23 -17.05
N HIS A 317 -9.88 12.95 -15.99
CA HIS A 317 -9.27 14.28 -16.07
C HIS A 317 -7.76 14.20 -16.31
N LEU A 318 -7.36 13.21 -17.11
CA LEU A 318 -6.00 12.86 -17.48
C LEU A 318 -5.51 13.73 -18.62
N SER A 319 -4.23 14.11 -18.54
CA SER A 319 -3.56 14.82 -19.62
C SER A 319 -3.36 13.90 -20.84
N SER A 320 -3.10 14.48 -22.01
CA SER A 320 -2.72 13.71 -23.20
C SER A 320 -1.44 12.89 -22.97
N SER A 321 -0.54 13.33 -22.09
CA SER A 321 0.67 12.58 -21.73
C SER A 321 0.30 11.32 -20.96
N ASN A 322 -0.54 11.44 -19.92
CA ASN A 322 -0.95 10.29 -19.11
C ASN A 322 -1.66 9.24 -19.96
N LYS A 323 -2.55 9.67 -20.88
CA LYS A 323 -3.24 8.74 -21.78
C LYS A 323 -2.26 7.98 -22.68
N LYS A 324 -1.29 8.68 -23.25
CA LYS A 324 -0.24 8.07 -24.09
C LYS A 324 0.64 7.10 -23.30
N TRP A 325 0.97 7.43 -22.05
CA TRP A 325 1.69 6.52 -21.16
C TRP A 325 0.89 5.25 -20.93
N LEU A 326 -0.38 5.35 -20.50
CA LEU A 326 -1.27 4.21 -20.26
C LEU A 326 -1.42 3.31 -21.50
N GLU A 327 -1.48 3.87 -22.70
CA GLU A 327 -1.53 3.10 -23.96
C GLU A 327 -0.28 2.24 -24.20
N SER A 328 0.86 2.63 -23.64
CA SER A 328 2.16 1.96 -23.84
C SER A 328 2.61 1.12 -22.64
N ALA A 329 2.03 1.36 -21.47
CA ALA A 329 2.39 0.67 -20.25
C ALA A 329 1.95 -0.80 -20.31
N THR A 330 2.82 -1.69 -19.84
CA THR A 330 2.56 -3.13 -19.70
C THR A 330 2.55 -3.56 -18.24
N HIS A 331 1.92 -4.70 -17.99
CA HIS A 331 1.78 -5.30 -16.65
C HIS A 331 1.11 -4.33 -15.67
N LEU A 332 -0.01 -3.73 -16.07
CA LEU A 332 -0.79 -2.86 -15.19
C LEU A 332 -1.85 -3.66 -14.42
N MET A 333 -2.11 -3.23 -13.20
CA MET A 333 -3.33 -3.55 -12.46
C MET A 333 -4.14 -2.28 -12.30
N TYR A 334 -5.45 -2.37 -12.47
CA TYR A 334 -6.37 -1.31 -12.09
C TYR A 334 -7.00 -1.69 -10.75
N THR A 335 -6.59 -0.99 -9.69
CA THR A 335 -6.99 -1.29 -8.32
C THR A 335 -8.12 -0.37 -7.87
N PHE A 336 -9.09 -0.91 -7.12
CA PHE A 336 -10.23 -0.16 -6.62
C PHE A 336 -10.82 -0.82 -5.38
N HIS A 337 -11.55 -0.05 -4.57
CA HIS A 337 -12.21 -0.53 -3.35
C HIS A 337 -13.72 -0.49 -3.48
N TRP A 338 -14.42 -1.22 -2.60
CA TRP A 338 -15.86 -1.10 -2.44
C TRP A 338 -16.30 -1.32 -0.99
N TYR A 339 -16.93 -0.31 -0.40
CA TYR A 339 -17.42 -0.32 1.00
C TYR A 339 -18.92 0.01 1.15
N GLY A 340 -19.67 0.14 0.05
CA GLY A 340 -21.04 0.66 0.07
C GLY A 340 -21.14 2.13 0.50
N GLY A 341 -22.36 2.65 0.70
CA GLY A 341 -22.56 3.97 1.34
C GLY A 341 -22.15 5.20 0.51
N GLY A 342 -22.54 5.26 -0.76
CA GLY A 342 -22.27 6.40 -1.66
C GLY A 342 -21.61 6.00 -2.99
N PHE A 343 -21.17 4.74 -3.10
CA PHE A 343 -20.72 4.13 -4.34
C PHE A 343 -21.90 3.61 -5.18
N PRO A 344 -21.70 3.38 -6.49
CA PRO A 344 -22.62 2.56 -7.26
C PRO A 344 -22.83 1.21 -6.58
N GLU A 345 -23.98 0.59 -6.85
CA GLU A 345 -24.25 -0.79 -6.46
C GLU A 345 -23.09 -1.71 -6.89
N PHE A 346 -22.82 -2.75 -6.09
CA PHE A 346 -21.62 -3.58 -6.27
C PHE A 346 -21.45 -4.10 -7.71
N PRO A 347 -22.48 -4.66 -8.39
CA PRO A 347 -22.33 -5.09 -9.79
C PRO A 347 -21.98 -3.97 -10.76
N ALA A 348 -22.50 -2.75 -10.54
CA ALA A 348 -22.18 -1.60 -11.37
C ALA A 348 -20.74 -1.12 -11.13
N SER A 349 -20.24 -1.25 -9.90
CA SER A 349 -18.84 -0.95 -9.58
C SER A 349 -17.89 -1.94 -10.26
N LEU A 350 -18.21 -3.24 -10.28
CA LEU A 350 -17.45 -4.25 -11.01
C LEU A 350 -17.41 -3.98 -12.52
N ASP A 351 -18.56 -3.67 -13.13
CA ASP A 351 -18.65 -3.34 -14.55
C ASP A 351 -17.85 -2.07 -14.91
N ASN A 352 -17.91 -1.03 -14.07
CA ASN A 352 -17.11 0.17 -14.24
C ASN A 352 -15.61 -0.13 -14.14
N ALA A 353 -15.19 -0.90 -13.12
CA ALA A 353 -13.80 -1.27 -12.93
C ALA A 353 -13.27 -2.11 -14.11
N ALA A 354 -14.05 -3.06 -14.62
CA ALA A 354 -13.69 -3.86 -15.78
C ALA A 354 -13.49 -3.00 -17.04
N LYS A 355 -14.38 -2.04 -17.28
CA LYS A 355 -14.25 -1.08 -18.41
C LYS A 355 -13.03 -0.18 -18.25
N ARG A 356 -12.78 0.28 -17.02
CA ARG A 356 -11.63 1.13 -16.69
C ARG A 356 -10.31 0.38 -16.87
N ALA A 357 -10.23 -0.85 -16.38
CA ALA A 357 -9.09 -1.73 -16.57
C ALA A 357 -8.85 -2.06 -18.05
N ALA A 358 -9.91 -2.36 -18.80
CA ALA A 358 -9.81 -2.62 -20.24
C ALA A 358 -9.28 -1.42 -21.03
N TYR A 359 -9.65 -0.19 -20.66
CA TYR A 359 -9.10 1.03 -21.25
C TYR A 359 -7.58 1.14 -21.06
N MET A 360 -7.06 0.69 -19.92
CA MET A 360 -5.63 0.73 -19.58
C MET A 360 -4.86 -0.52 -20.05
N GLY A 361 -5.55 -1.54 -20.57
CA GLY A 361 -4.93 -2.85 -20.79
C GLY A 361 -4.45 -3.51 -19.49
N ALA A 362 -5.16 -3.26 -18.39
CA ALA A 362 -4.81 -3.68 -17.03
C ALA A 362 -5.69 -4.82 -16.51
N VAL A 363 -5.22 -5.50 -15.47
CA VAL A 363 -5.99 -6.48 -14.70
C VAL A 363 -6.88 -5.76 -13.68
N PRO A 364 -8.21 -5.94 -13.65
CA PRO A 364 -9.06 -5.37 -12.61
C PRO A 364 -8.90 -6.12 -11.29
N VAL A 365 -8.61 -5.38 -10.20
CA VAL A 365 -8.41 -5.95 -8.86
C VAL A 365 -9.20 -5.13 -7.83
N LEU A 366 -10.16 -5.77 -7.16
CA LEU A 366 -10.87 -5.25 -5.99
C LEU A 366 -9.97 -5.43 -4.76
N THR A 367 -9.13 -4.44 -4.48
CA THR A 367 -8.08 -4.54 -3.46
C THR A 367 -8.60 -4.44 -2.03
N GLU A 368 -9.79 -3.85 -1.83
CA GLU A 368 -10.47 -3.86 -0.53
C GLU A 368 -11.99 -3.88 -0.63
N PHE A 369 -12.61 -4.69 0.23
CA PHE A 369 -14.04 -4.69 0.54
C PHE A 369 -14.28 -5.43 1.87
N HIS A 370 -15.39 -5.16 2.56
CA HIS A 370 -15.77 -5.97 3.72
C HIS A 370 -16.10 -7.40 3.30
N TRP A 371 -15.62 -8.39 4.06
CA TRP A 371 -15.87 -9.80 3.76
C TRP A 371 -17.36 -10.08 3.60
N ASP A 372 -17.72 -10.57 2.42
CA ASP A 372 -19.05 -11.00 2.03
C ASP A 372 -18.88 -12.04 0.93
N ALA A 373 -19.31 -13.28 1.19
CA ALA A 373 -19.10 -14.40 0.27
C ALA A 373 -19.82 -14.19 -1.06
N ASP A 374 -21.04 -13.63 -1.05
CA ASP A 374 -21.81 -13.38 -2.27
C ASP A 374 -21.12 -12.32 -3.14
N LYS A 375 -20.46 -11.34 -2.52
CA LYS A 375 -19.68 -10.32 -3.25
C LYS A 375 -18.36 -10.87 -3.78
N ALA A 376 -17.68 -11.71 -2.99
CA ALA A 376 -16.47 -12.41 -3.43
C ALA A 376 -16.75 -13.30 -4.65
N ASP A 377 -17.85 -14.05 -4.63
CA ASP A 377 -18.29 -14.88 -5.75
C ASP A 377 -18.63 -14.02 -6.98
N GLN A 378 -19.41 -12.95 -6.81
CA GLN A 378 -19.73 -12.01 -7.90
C GLN A 378 -18.49 -11.36 -8.53
N ALA A 379 -17.49 -10.95 -7.74
CA ALA A 379 -16.24 -10.41 -8.25
C ALA A 379 -15.49 -11.47 -9.07
N THR A 380 -15.39 -12.69 -8.54
CA THR A 380 -14.73 -13.83 -9.21
C THR A 380 -15.42 -14.16 -10.54
N GLU A 381 -16.75 -14.24 -10.57
CA GLU A 381 -17.55 -14.50 -11.77
C GLU A 381 -17.41 -13.38 -12.81
N ALA A 382 -17.20 -12.14 -12.37
CA ALA A 382 -16.91 -11.00 -13.24
C ALA A 382 -15.47 -10.97 -13.76
N GLY A 383 -14.62 -11.93 -13.37
CA GLY A 383 -13.20 -11.95 -13.72
C GLY A 383 -12.38 -10.88 -13.00
N VAL A 384 -12.88 -10.37 -11.87
CA VAL A 384 -12.22 -9.39 -11.01
C VAL A 384 -11.56 -10.12 -9.86
N MET A 385 -10.25 -9.93 -9.72
CA MET A 385 -9.47 -10.44 -8.59
C MET A 385 -9.80 -9.66 -7.34
N TRP A 386 -9.58 -10.24 -6.16
CA TRP A 386 -9.97 -9.54 -4.93
C TRP A 386 -9.15 -9.89 -3.70
N THR A 387 -9.06 -8.91 -2.80
CA THR A 387 -8.62 -9.08 -1.42
C THR A 387 -9.63 -8.42 -0.49
N TYR A 388 -10.16 -9.15 0.50
CA TYR A 388 -11.06 -8.54 1.49
C TYR A 388 -10.26 -7.82 2.58
N TYR A 389 -10.87 -6.80 3.16
CA TYR A 389 -10.32 -6.07 4.29
C TYR A 389 -10.97 -6.57 5.60
N GLN A 390 -10.23 -7.19 6.52
CA GLN A 390 -8.83 -7.63 6.43
C GLN A 390 -8.62 -8.97 7.12
N TYR A 391 -7.50 -9.64 6.84
CA TYR A 391 -7.13 -10.86 7.55
C TYR A 391 -6.64 -10.50 8.95
N ASN A 392 -7.52 -10.62 9.96
CA ASN A 392 -7.18 -10.53 11.38
C ASN A 392 -6.56 -9.20 11.86
N GLY A 393 -6.41 -9.06 13.18
CA GLY A 393 -6.14 -7.79 13.87
C GLY A 393 -4.71 -7.28 13.76
N PHE A 394 -4.18 -7.07 12.54
CA PHE A 394 -2.83 -6.50 12.30
C PHE A 394 -2.69 -5.02 12.67
N CYS A 395 -3.71 -4.45 13.28
CA CYS A 395 -3.76 -3.09 13.76
C CYS A 395 -4.79 -3.02 14.90
N ASN A 396 -4.82 -1.91 15.63
CA ASN A 396 -5.75 -1.79 16.76
C ASN A 396 -7.18 -1.56 16.25
N VAL A 397 -8.04 -2.59 16.37
CA VAL A 397 -9.45 -2.48 15.99
C VAL A 397 -10.20 -1.60 17.00
N PRO A 398 -10.97 -0.59 16.54
CA PRO A 398 -11.77 0.24 17.44
C PRO A 398 -12.76 -0.58 18.31
N ALA A 399 -12.90 -0.28 19.62
CA ALA A 399 -13.83 -0.94 20.56
C ALA A 399 -15.27 -1.17 20.07
N ALA A 400 -15.78 -0.35 19.14
CA ALA A 400 -17.10 -0.54 18.53
C ALA A 400 -17.23 -1.85 17.70
N TYR A 401 -16.10 -2.50 17.40
CA TYR A 401 -16.01 -3.79 16.71
C TYR A 401 -15.35 -4.88 17.58
N SER A 402 -15.04 -4.57 18.84
CA SER A 402 -14.61 -5.51 19.86
C SER A 402 -15.84 -6.12 20.53
N ALA A 403 -15.79 -7.41 20.89
CA ALA A 403 -16.81 -8.04 21.73
C ALA A 403 -16.83 -7.46 23.16
N ASP A 404 -15.79 -6.73 23.54
CA ASP A 404 -15.62 -6.04 24.82
C ASP A 404 -15.52 -4.51 24.63
N PRO A 405 -16.52 -3.73 25.08
CA PRO A 405 -16.54 -2.27 24.98
C PRO A 405 -15.49 -1.55 25.82
N ASP A 406 -14.76 -2.26 26.71
CA ASP A 406 -13.69 -1.70 27.54
C ASP A 406 -12.28 -1.89 26.93
N ASN A 407 -12.14 -2.51 25.75
CA ASN A 407 -10.85 -2.92 25.13
C ASN A 407 -10.46 -2.13 23.85
N GLY A 408 -10.89 -0.88 23.71
CA GLY A 408 -10.43 0.01 22.62
C GLY A 408 -9.35 0.95 23.13
N CYS A 409 -8.34 1.27 22.30
CA CYS A 409 -7.23 2.15 22.66
C CYS A 409 -7.65 3.35 23.52
N LEU A 410 -7.38 3.29 24.82
CA LEU A 410 -7.59 4.40 25.73
C LEU A 410 -6.37 5.31 25.69
N ALA A 411 -6.61 6.62 25.92
CA ALA A 411 -5.52 7.58 26.02
C ALA A 411 -4.56 7.18 27.15
N GLY A 412 -3.31 6.86 26.81
CA GLY A 412 -2.27 6.48 27.78
C GLY A 412 -1.99 4.97 27.91
N GLU A 413 -2.58 4.12 27.06
CA GLU A 413 -2.22 2.71 26.93
C GLU A 413 -1.27 2.46 25.74
N ASP A 414 -0.43 1.43 25.83
CA ASP A 414 0.55 1.05 24.80
C ASP A 414 -0.19 0.62 23.52
N CYS A 415 -0.39 1.56 22.60
CA CYS A 415 -0.96 1.31 21.27
C CYS A 415 0.11 0.69 20.37
N GLU A 416 0.29 -0.63 20.44
CA GLU A 416 1.46 -1.30 19.84
C GLU A 416 1.55 -1.21 18.30
N PHE A 417 0.43 -1.24 17.54
CA PHE A 417 0.48 -1.41 16.07
C PHE A 417 -0.11 -0.29 15.20
N GLY A 418 -0.35 0.90 15.74
CA GLY A 418 -1.16 1.89 15.04
C GLY A 418 -2.62 1.45 14.89
N ALA A 419 -3.54 2.40 14.69
CA ALA A 419 -4.95 2.05 14.64
C ALA A 419 -5.32 1.30 13.35
N CYS A 420 -6.25 0.35 13.41
CA CYS A 420 -6.94 -0.17 12.22
C CYS A 420 -7.80 0.92 11.68
N ILE A 421 -7.19 1.67 10.78
CA ILE A 421 -7.77 2.88 10.26
C ILE A 421 -8.50 2.44 8.99
N THR A 422 -9.69 1.84 9.05
CA THR A 422 -10.56 1.47 7.89
C THR A 422 -11.91 0.94 8.37
#